data_AF-A0A9R1S2L5-F1
#
_entry.id   AF-A0A9R1S2L5-F1
#
_cell.length_a   1.000
_cell.length_b   1.000
_cell.length_c   1.000
_cell.angle_alpha   90.00
_cell.angle_beta   90.00
_cell.angle_gamma   90.00
#
_symmetry.space_group_name_H-M   'P 1'
#
loop_
_entity.id
_entity.type
_entity.pdbx_description
1 polymer ?
#
loop_
_entity_poly.entity_id
_entity_poly.type
_entity_poly.pdbx_seq_one_letter_code
_entity_poly.pdbx_strand_id
1 'polypeptide(L)'
;MFGNVTYASRSVYAHRDEMLYEHAKKVAGTGGSVLWADDIVRDDLSVDEETVLENDSRRVVIIKEGAGTVQALLGVIRLVEHLSSLSSFHNDEEVHVVVDAGTGTTAVGLALGAVCLGLNWRVTAVMLADTLERYQEQEKSLISDFKGLCHEDCHHMVGTDGLVHWVDRFSPRRYCLRHVSYLL
;
A
#
# COMPACT_ATOMS: atom_id res chain seq x y z
N MET A 1 -16.55 -14.26 -17.81
CA MET A 1 -15.37 -14.82 -18.51
C MET A 1 -14.24 -13.84 -18.25
N PHE A 2 -13.26 -14.18 -17.41
CA PHE A 2 -12.12 -13.30 -17.14
C PHE A 2 -11.27 -13.21 -18.41
N GLY A 3 -10.72 -12.03 -18.72
CA GLY A 3 -10.11 -11.67 -20.02
C GLY A 3 -8.92 -12.52 -20.46
N ASN A 4 -8.14 -12.04 -21.44
CA ASN A 4 -6.87 -12.68 -21.83
C ASN A 4 -5.90 -12.70 -20.64
N VAL A 5 -5.98 -13.74 -19.80
CA VAL A 5 -5.13 -13.95 -18.63
C VAL A 5 -4.14 -15.05 -18.94
N THR A 6 -2.85 -14.71 -18.94
CA THR A 6 -1.75 -15.66 -19.03
C THR A 6 -1.24 -15.95 -17.62
N TYR A 7 -1.18 -17.22 -17.23
CA TYR A 7 -0.64 -17.62 -15.93
C TYR A 7 0.89 -17.68 -16.02
N ALA A 8 1.57 -17.05 -15.06
CA ALA A 8 3.02 -17.07 -14.92
C ALA A 8 3.45 -17.88 -13.70
N SER A 9 4.65 -18.46 -13.74
CA SER A 9 5.25 -19.08 -12.54
C SER A 9 5.51 -18.02 -11.47
N ARG A 10 5.61 -18.46 -10.21
CA ARG A 10 5.96 -17.57 -9.08
C ARG A 10 7.27 -16.80 -9.32
N SER A 11 8.27 -17.44 -9.92
CA SER A 11 9.56 -16.81 -10.25
C SER A 11 9.41 -15.72 -11.31
N VAL A 12 8.60 -15.94 -12.36
CA VAL A 12 8.33 -14.92 -13.38
C VAL A 12 7.49 -13.78 -12.80
N TYR A 13 6.50 -14.09 -11.97
CA TYR A 13 5.72 -13.07 -11.26
C TYR A 13 6.56 -12.26 -10.26
N ALA A 14 7.67 -12.79 -9.76
CA ALA A 14 8.58 -12.05 -8.88
C ALA A 14 9.21 -10.83 -9.58
N HIS A 15 9.34 -10.86 -10.91
CA HIS A 15 9.83 -9.74 -11.73
C HIS A 15 8.73 -8.73 -12.10
N ARG A 16 7.62 -8.67 -11.36
CA ARG A 16 6.48 -7.77 -11.65
C ARG A 16 6.88 -6.30 -11.77
N ASP A 17 7.83 -5.84 -10.96
CA ASP A 17 8.28 -4.45 -10.96
C ASP A 17 9.04 -4.14 -12.26
N GLU A 18 9.91 -5.04 -12.71
CA GLU A 18 10.61 -4.92 -14.00
C GLU A 18 9.64 -4.98 -15.18
N MET A 19 8.67 -5.90 -15.16
CA MET A 19 7.64 -5.99 -16.20
C MET A 19 6.79 -4.71 -16.29
N LEU A 20 6.41 -4.14 -15.13
CA LEU A 20 5.67 -2.89 -15.06
C LEU A 20 6.50 -1.70 -15.57
N TYR A 21 7.79 -1.67 -15.21
CA TYR A 21 8.72 -0.63 -15.65
C TYR A 21 8.95 -0.65 -17.17
N GLU A 22 9.17 -1.84 -17.75
CA GLU A 22 9.32 -1.99 -19.20
C GLU A 22 8.03 -1.64 -19.95
N HIS A 23 6.86 -1.90 -19.36
CA HIS A 23 5.61 -1.40 -19.91
C HIS A 23 5.52 0.14 -19.87
N ALA A 24 5.89 0.75 -18.75
CA ALA A 24 5.90 2.21 -18.59
C ALA A 24 6.86 2.89 -19.58
N LYS A 25 8.04 2.32 -19.85
CA LYS A 25 8.95 2.79 -20.91
C LYS A 25 8.30 2.80 -22.29
N LYS A 26 7.54 1.76 -22.63
CA LYS A 26 6.80 1.70 -23.90
C LYS A 26 5.75 2.81 -23.99
N VAL A 27 5.08 3.13 -22.87
CA VAL A 27 4.11 4.25 -22.79
C VAL A 27 4.81 5.61 -22.91
N ALA A 28 5.98 5.77 -22.30
CA ALA A 28 6.76 7.00 -22.35
C ALA A 28 7.23 7.32 -23.77
N GLY A 29 7.61 6.29 -24.54
CA GLY A 29 8.10 6.44 -25.91
C GLY A 29 9.45 7.15 -25.99
N THR A 30 9.85 7.56 -27.19
CA THR A 30 11.13 8.23 -27.42
C THR A 30 11.13 9.62 -26.81
N GLY A 31 12.05 9.88 -25.88
CA GLY A 31 12.20 11.19 -25.22
C GLY A 31 11.28 11.41 -24.02
N GLY A 32 10.44 10.44 -23.63
CA GLY A 32 9.68 10.49 -22.38
C GLY A 32 10.50 10.02 -21.17
N SER A 33 10.09 10.44 -19.97
CA SER A 33 10.69 10.01 -18.69
C SER A 33 9.76 9.06 -17.93
N VAL A 34 10.35 8.14 -17.17
CA VAL A 34 9.63 7.18 -16.32
C VAL A 34 10.13 7.32 -14.89
N LEU A 35 9.22 7.56 -13.95
CA LEU A 35 9.52 7.76 -12.53
C LEU A 35 8.68 6.82 -11.68
N TRP A 36 9.20 6.36 -10.55
CA TRP A 36 8.37 5.71 -9.54
C TRP A 36 7.74 6.78 -8.64
N ALA A 37 6.47 6.58 -8.24
CA ALA A 37 5.84 7.47 -7.27
C ALA A 37 6.61 7.52 -5.93
N ASP A 38 7.33 6.44 -5.59
CA ASP A 38 8.20 6.32 -4.41
C ASP A 38 9.34 7.32 -4.41
N ASP A 39 9.86 7.64 -5.58
CA ASP A 39 10.97 8.57 -5.72
C ASP A 39 10.48 10.03 -5.62
N ILE A 40 9.31 10.33 -6.21
CA ILE A 40 8.73 11.68 -6.24
C ILE A 40 8.43 12.18 -4.82
N VAL A 41 7.78 11.36 -4.00
CA VAL A 41 7.37 11.79 -2.65
C VAL A 41 8.58 12.02 -1.74
N ARG A 42 9.71 11.36 -2.00
CA ARG A 42 10.95 11.58 -1.23
C ARG A 42 11.65 12.87 -1.65
N ASP A 43 11.66 13.16 -2.95
CA ASP A 43 12.30 14.36 -3.48
C ASP A 43 11.48 15.62 -3.16
N ASP A 44 10.15 15.64 -3.39
CA ASP A 44 9.30 16.81 -3.15
C ASP A 44 9.22 17.25 -1.66
N LEU A 45 9.56 16.37 -0.72
CA LEU A 45 9.64 16.69 0.71
C LEU A 45 11.00 17.26 1.14
N SER A 46 11.99 17.30 0.24
CA SER A 46 13.38 17.69 0.52
C SER A 46 13.83 18.99 -0.13
N VAL A 47 12.96 19.67 -0.88
CA VAL A 47 13.34 20.86 -1.67
C VAL A 47 12.43 22.05 -1.33
N ASP A 48 13.06 23.18 -0.98
CA ASP A 48 12.45 24.52 -1.02
C ASP A 48 11.82 24.74 -2.41
N GLU A 49 10.65 25.38 -2.43
CA GLU A 49 9.85 25.69 -3.62
C GLU A 49 10.61 26.55 -4.65
N GLU A 50 11.50 25.98 -5.45
CA GLU A 50 11.96 26.60 -6.69
C GLU A 50 12.68 25.59 -7.58
N THR A 51 11.95 24.97 -8.50
CA THR A 51 12.36 24.77 -9.91
C THR A 51 11.28 24.01 -10.67
N VAL A 52 10.29 24.75 -11.16
CA VAL A 52 9.43 24.26 -12.25
C VAL A 52 10.28 24.25 -13.52
N LEU A 53 11.02 23.17 -13.75
CA LEU A 53 11.61 22.91 -15.05
C LEU A 53 10.50 22.39 -15.96
N GLU A 54 9.99 23.27 -16.81
CA GLU A 54 9.19 22.94 -17.98
C GLU A 54 9.98 21.97 -18.86
N ASN A 55 9.76 20.68 -18.64
CA ASN A 55 10.23 19.64 -19.54
C ASN A 55 9.01 19.19 -20.34
N ASP A 56 8.92 19.67 -21.59
CA ASP A 56 7.90 19.34 -22.60
C ASP A 56 7.93 17.85 -23.04
N SER A 57 8.60 17.00 -22.25
CA SER A 57 8.69 15.56 -22.44
C SER A 57 7.55 14.85 -21.73
N ARG A 58 7.01 13.81 -22.38
CA ARG A 58 5.96 12.97 -21.78
C ARG A 58 6.49 12.33 -20.49
N ARG A 59 5.86 12.65 -19.36
CA ARG A 59 6.16 12.05 -18.05
C ARG A 59 5.23 10.87 -17.79
N VAL A 60 5.79 9.72 -17.41
CA VAL A 60 5.06 8.53 -16.99
C VAL A 60 5.44 8.21 -15.55
N VAL A 61 4.45 8.14 -14.67
CA VAL A 61 4.64 7.81 -13.25
C VAL A 61 4.10 6.41 -12.98
N ILE A 62 4.93 5.57 -12.38
CA ILE A 62 4.56 4.22 -11.98
C ILE A 62 4.07 4.24 -10.55
N ILE A 63 2.84 3.74 -10.37
CA ILE A 63 2.23 3.48 -9.08
C ILE A 63 2.05 1.96 -8.98
N LYS A 64 2.67 1.32 -7.98
CA LYS A 64 2.59 -0.13 -7.81
C LYS A 64 1.21 -0.54 -7.30
N GLU A 65 0.68 -1.62 -7.85
CA GLU A 65 -0.55 -2.27 -7.33
C GLU A 65 -0.30 -2.83 -5.93
N GLY A 66 -1.33 -2.88 -5.10
CA GLY A 66 -1.24 -3.46 -3.76
C GLY A 66 -0.63 -2.52 -2.72
N ALA A 67 -0.31 -1.28 -3.10
CA ALA A 67 -0.14 -0.19 -2.15
C ALA A 67 0.96 -0.45 -1.10
N GLY A 68 1.96 -1.31 -1.34
CA GLY A 68 3.02 -1.63 -0.38
C GLY A 68 3.99 -0.49 -0.05
N THR A 69 3.54 0.76 -0.22
CA THR A 69 4.34 1.98 -0.22
C THR A 69 3.61 3.05 0.60
N VAL A 70 4.38 4.05 1.02
CA VAL A 70 3.93 5.07 1.98
C VAL A 70 2.82 6.00 1.42
N GLN A 71 2.80 6.27 0.12
CA GLN A 71 1.78 7.13 -0.51
C GLN A 71 0.39 6.52 -0.42
N ALA A 72 0.32 5.19 -0.49
CA ALA A 72 -0.96 4.53 -0.30
C ALA A 72 -1.46 4.65 1.14
N LEU A 73 -0.56 4.71 2.14
CA LEU A 73 -0.94 5.02 3.52
C LEU A 73 -1.61 6.39 3.59
N LEU A 74 -1.08 7.42 2.93
CA LEU A 74 -1.69 8.76 2.89
C LEU A 74 -3.11 8.72 2.34
N GLY A 75 -3.35 7.93 1.29
CA GLY A 75 -4.69 7.71 0.74
C GLY A 75 -5.64 7.04 1.74
N VAL A 76 -5.14 6.05 2.48
CA VAL A 76 -5.93 5.35 3.50
C VAL A 76 -6.18 6.23 4.74
N ILE A 77 -5.23 7.06 5.15
CA ILE A 77 -5.42 8.02 6.26
C ILE A 77 -6.52 9.02 5.92
N ARG A 78 -6.54 9.54 4.69
CA ARG A 78 -7.66 10.38 4.20
C ARG A 78 -8.99 9.64 4.20
N LEU A 79 -8.98 8.33 3.92
CA LEU A 79 -10.18 7.49 4.06
C LEU A 79 -10.62 7.41 5.53
N VAL A 80 -9.71 7.25 6.49
CA VAL A 80 -10.06 7.25 7.93
C VAL A 80 -10.69 8.58 8.33
N GLU A 81 -10.10 9.70 7.93
CA GLU A 81 -10.64 11.04 8.17
C GLU A 81 -12.07 11.19 7.62
N HIS A 82 -12.29 10.69 6.40
CA HIS A 82 -13.63 10.69 5.84
C HIS A 82 -14.59 9.81 6.64
N LEU A 83 -14.19 8.59 6.99
CA LEU A 83 -15.03 7.64 7.72
C LEU A 83 -15.37 8.14 9.13
N SER A 84 -14.43 8.76 9.85
CA SER A 84 -14.67 9.30 11.19
C SER A 84 -15.69 10.46 11.19
N SER A 85 -15.81 11.18 10.08
CA SER A 85 -16.83 12.22 9.91
C SER A 85 -18.26 11.67 9.76
N LEU A 86 -18.42 10.36 9.50
CA LEU A 86 -19.73 9.75 9.31
C LEU A 86 -20.40 9.45 10.66
N SER A 87 -21.72 9.62 10.72
CA SER A 87 -22.54 9.40 11.92
C SER A 87 -22.35 8.01 12.55
N SER A 88 -22.07 6.99 11.72
CA SER A 88 -21.87 5.61 12.16
C SER A 88 -20.54 5.35 12.86
N PHE A 89 -19.64 6.34 12.90
CA PHE A 89 -18.28 6.24 13.44
C PHE A 89 -18.01 7.30 14.55
N HIS A 90 -19.06 7.92 15.12
CA HIS A 90 -18.93 9.04 16.07
C HIS A 90 -18.32 8.67 17.44
N ASN A 91 -17.86 9.74 18.12
CA ASN A 91 -16.63 9.87 18.92
C ASN A 91 -16.45 9.10 20.25
N ASP A 92 -17.38 8.30 20.74
CA ASP A 92 -17.21 7.63 22.05
C ASP A 92 -17.19 6.09 21.99
N GLU A 93 -17.47 5.50 20.83
CA GLU A 93 -17.50 4.04 20.68
C GLU A 93 -16.15 3.48 20.19
N GLU A 94 -15.74 2.38 20.80
CA GLU A 94 -14.60 1.58 20.32
C GLU A 94 -14.97 0.96 18.97
N VAL A 95 -14.46 1.53 17.88
CA VAL A 95 -14.69 1.00 16.53
C VAL A 95 -13.70 -0.13 16.27
N HIS A 96 -14.22 -1.33 16.01
CA HIS A 96 -13.40 -2.48 15.60
C HIS A 96 -13.52 -2.71 14.09
N VAL A 97 -12.47 -2.37 13.37
CA VAL A 97 -12.37 -2.58 11.93
C VAL A 97 -11.75 -3.94 11.63
N VAL A 98 -12.40 -4.74 10.80
CA VAL A 98 -11.88 -6.01 10.29
C VAL A 98 -11.66 -5.88 8.79
N VAL A 99 -10.44 -6.17 8.32
CA VAL A 99 -10.05 -5.96 6.92
C VAL A 99 -9.27 -7.15 6.36
N ASP A 100 -9.54 -7.50 5.10
CA ASP A 100 -8.73 -8.48 4.37
C ASP A 100 -7.35 -7.89 4.04
N ALA A 101 -6.27 -8.62 4.36
CA ALA A 101 -4.90 -8.15 4.14
C ALA A 101 -4.18 -8.92 3.04
N GLY A 102 -4.01 -8.28 1.88
CA GLY A 102 -3.15 -8.76 0.79
C GLY A 102 -1.68 -8.49 1.10
N THR A 103 -1.26 -7.25 0.90
CA THR A 103 0.05 -6.72 1.30
C THR A 103 0.06 -6.19 2.74
N GLY A 104 -1.11 -5.95 3.33
CA GLY A 104 -1.24 -5.39 4.67
C GLY A 104 -1.33 -3.86 4.73
N THR A 105 -1.04 -3.14 3.64
CA THR A 105 -1.02 -1.67 3.66
C THR A 105 -2.32 -1.05 4.13
N THR A 106 -3.47 -1.51 3.63
CA THR A 106 -4.75 -0.95 4.03
C THR A 106 -4.97 -1.08 5.54
N ALA A 107 -4.61 -2.21 6.13
CA ALA A 107 -4.72 -2.40 7.58
C ALA A 107 -3.80 -1.44 8.35
N VAL A 108 -2.54 -1.33 7.92
CA VAL A 108 -1.56 -0.43 8.53
C VAL A 108 -2.00 1.03 8.39
N GLY A 109 -2.48 1.45 7.22
CA GLY A 109 -2.96 2.80 6.96
C GLY A 109 -4.22 3.15 7.78
N LEU A 110 -5.13 2.19 7.97
CA LEU A 110 -6.31 2.38 8.83
C LEU A 110 -5.88 2.59 10.29
N ALA A 111 -4.95 1.77 10.78
CA ALA A 111 -4.46 1.87 12.15
C ALA A 111 -3.65 3.16 12.37
N LEU A 112 -2.79 3.53 11.42
CA LEU A 112 -2.06 4.80 11.43
C LEU A 112 -3.01 6.00 11.40
N GLY A 113 -4.01 5.99 10.52
CA GLY A 113 -4.98 7.08 10.43
C GLY A 113 -5.75 7.26 11.73
N ALA A 114 -6.14 6.16 12.39
CA ALA A 114 -6.79 6.23 13.69
C ALA A 114 -5.88 6.85 14.76
N VAL A 115 -4.62 6.43 14.84
CA VAL A 115 -3.64 7.00 15.76
C VAL A 115 -3.41 8.49 15.49
N CYS A 116 -3.19 8.87 14.23
CA CYS A 116 -2.97 10.27 13.83
C CYS A 116 -4.15 11.17 14.17
N LEU A 117 -5.38 10.65 14.11
CA LEU A 117 -6.61 11.39 14.41
C LEU A 117 -7.08 11.26 15.87
N GLY A 118 -6.33 10.54 16.72
CA GLY A 118 -6.70 10.32 18.12
C GLY A 118 -7.96 9.47 18.32
N LEU A 119 -8.29 8.59 17.36
CA LEU A 119 -9.48 7.76 17.38
C LEU A 119 -9.23 6.46 18.15
N ASN A 120 -10.23 6.01 18.92
CA ASN A 120 -10.19 4.73 19.62
C ASN A 120 -10.58 3.56 18.71
N TRP A 121 -9.88 3.40 17.58
CA TRP A 121 -10.15 2.32 16.64
C TRP A 121 -9.17 1.16 16.82
N ARG A 122 -9.68 -0.06 16.70
CA ARG A 122 -8.87 -1.29 16.63
C ARG A 122 -8.96 -1.87 15.24
N VAL A 123 -7.82 -2.26 14.68
CA VAL A 123 -7.75 -2.88 13.36
C VAL A 123 -7.33 -4.35 13.49
N THR A 124 -8.17 -5.25 12.98
CA THR A 124 -7.84 -6.67 12.82
C THR A 124 -7.70 -7.00 11.34
N ALA A 125 -6.55 -7.50 10.96
CA ALA A 125 -6.21 -7.81 9.59
C ALA A 125 -6.19 -9.32 9.36
N VAL A 126 -7.05 -9.80 8.46
CA VAL A 126 -7.17 -11.21 8.10
C VAL A 126 -6.20 -11.52 6.97
N MET A 127 -5.11 -12.22 7.29
CA MET A 127 -4.01 -12.52 6.37
C MET A 127 -4.48 -13.36 5.17
N LEU A 128 -4.02 -13.00 3.95
CA LEU A 128 -4.47 -13.65 2.71
C LEU A 128 -3.48 -14.65 2.10
N ALA A 129 -2.17 -14.41 2.22
CA ALA A 129 -1.20 -15.10 1.37
C ALA A 129 0.17 -15.38 2.01
N ASP A 130 0.59 -14.58 2.99
CA ASP A 130 1.93 -14.68 3.59
C ASP A 130 1.90 -15.06 5.08
N THR A 131 3.07 -15.17 5.71
CA THR A 131 3.20 -15.50 7.14
C THR A 131 3.00 -14.28 8.03
N LEU A 132 2.66 -14.52 9.30
CA LEU A 132 2.52 -13.47 10.32
C LEU A 132 3.77 -12.59 10.40
N GLU A 133 4.96 -13.20 10.41
CA GLU A 133 6.23 -12.49 10.50
C GLU A 133 6.41 -11.53 9.33
N ARG A 134 6.06 -11.94 8.11
CA ARG A 134 6.12 -11.08 6.91
C ARG A 134 5.19 -9.88 7.02
N TYR A 135 3.98 -10.07 7.53
CA TYR A 135 3.06 -8.95 7.74
C TYR A 135 3.54 -8.00 8.84
N GLN A 136 4.13 -8.51 9.92
CA GLN A 136 4.73 -7.69 10.98
C GLN A 136 5.97 -6.93 10.49
N GLU A 137 6.82 -7.54 9.68
CA GLU A 137 7.95 -6.87 9.03
C GLU A 137 7.47 -5.77 8.08
N GLN A 138 6.44 -6.06 7.27
CA GLN A 138 5.84 -5.09 6.37
C GLN A 138 5.19 -3.92 7.14
N GLU A 139 4.50 -4.18 8.24
CA GLU A 139 3.97 -3.14 9.14
C GLU A 139 5.08 -2.22 9.63
N LYS A 140 6.17 -2.79 10.16
CA LYS A 140 7.33 -2.01 10.63
C LYS A 140 7.95 -1.17 9.51
N SER A 141 8.12 -1.76 8.33
CA SER A 141 8.66 -1.04 7.17
C SER A 141 7.77 0.15 6.80
N LEU A 142 6.46 -0.06 6.67
CA LEU A 142 5.49 0.97 6.32
C LEU A 142 5.42 2.09 7.35
N ILE A 143 5.43 1.76 8.64
CA ILE A 143 5.44 2.76 9.73
C ILE A 143 6.75 3.55 9.70
N SER A 144 7.89 2.90 9.48
CA SER A 144 9.19 3.56 9.38
C SER A 144 9.23 4.54 8.22
N ASP A 145 8.78 4.12 7.03
CA ASP A 145 8.72 4.97 5.84
C ASP A 145 7.77 6.15 6.06
N PHE A 146 6.61 5.92 6.68
CA PHE A 146 5.65 6.97 7.04
C PHE A 146 6.24 7.99 8.02
N LYS A 147 6.96 7.54 9.05
CA LYS A 147 7.65 8.42 9.99
C LYS A 147 8.68 9.28 9.27
N GLY A 148 9.40 8.73 8.30
CA GLY A 148 10.35 9.49 7.47
C GLY A 148 9.72 10.61 6.64
N LEU A 149 8.39 10.59 6.41
CA LEU A 149 7.68 11.65 5.70
C LEU A 149 7.03 12.69 6.61
N CYS A 150 6.81 12.38 7.88
CA CYS A 150 6.13 13.31 8.78
C CYS A 150 7.13 14.27 9.43
N HIS A 151 6.71 15.52 9.67
CA HIS A 151 7.46 16.43 10.53
C HIS A 151 7.55 15.89 11.97
N GLU A 152 8.54 16.37 12.73
CA GLU A 152 8.95 15.89 14.06
C GLU A 152 7.79 15.61 15.03
N ASP A 153 6.70 16.39 14.93
CA ASP A 153 5.53 16.28 15.81
C ASP A 153 4.78 14.93 15.73
N CYS A 154 4.85 14.22 14.59
CA CYS A 154 4.21 12.90 14.45
C CYS A 154 5.06 11.75 14.98
N HIS A 155 6.36 11.95 15.22
CA HIS A 155 7.27 10.87 15.66
C HIS A 155 6.89 10.30 17.02
N HIS A 156 6.33 11.13 17.90
CA HIS A 156 5.95 10.75 19.26
C HIS A 156 4.57 10.08 19.34
N MET A 157 3.71 10.27 18.35
CA MET A 157 2.33 9.77 18.37
C MET A 157 2.21 8.31 17.90
N VAL A 158 3.10 7.88 17.01
CA VAL A 158 3.00 6.58 16.36
C VAL A 158 3.94 5.57 17.00
N GLY A 159 3.39 4.54 17.65
CA GLY A 159 4.15 3.38 18.12
C GLY A 159 4.94 2.70 16.99
N THR A 160 6.00 1.97 17.32
CA THR A 160 6.87 1.33 16.30
C THR A 160 6.34 -0.01 15.78
N ASP A 161 5.40 -0.63 16.48
CA ASP A 161 4.87 -1.95 16.16
C ASP A 161 3.50 -2.21 16.81
N GLY A 162 2.81 -3.23 16.28
CA GLY A 162 1.60 -3.78 16.89
C GLY A 162 0.37 -2.89 16.79
N LEU A 163 0.32 -2.00 15.80
CA LEU A 163 -0.88 -1.20 15.52
C LEU A 163 -1.99 -2.07 14.94
N VAL A 164 -1.62 -3.15 14.25
CA VAL A 164 -2.55 -4.08 13.61
C VAL A 164 -2.56 -5.43 14.33
N HIS A 165 -3.76 -5.93 14.65
CA HIS A 165 -3.95 -7.29 15.12
C HIS A 165 -4.07 -8.25 13.93
N TRP A 166 -2.95 -8.87 13.56
CA TRP A 166 -2.86 -9.83 12.47
C TRP A 166 -3.43 -11.19 12.88
N VAL A 167 -4.34 -11.74 12.07
CA VAL A 167 -4.97 -13.04 12.33
C VAL A 167 -4.99 -13.92 11.09
N ASP A 168 -4.85 -15.22 11.33
CA ASP A 168 -5.08 -16.22 10.29
C ASP A 168 -6.54 -16.21 9.85
N ARG A 169 -6.73 -16.49 8.57
CA ARG A 169 -8.07 -16.73 8.04
C ARG A 169 -8.55 -18.11 8.49
N PHE A 170 -9.67 -18.16 9.20
CA PHE A 170 -10.31 -19.42 9.60
C PHE A 170 -10.68 -20.35 8.43
N SER A 171 -10.91 -19.80 7.23
CA SER A 171 -11.27 -20.58 6.04
C SER A 171 -10.47 -20.10 4.83
N PRO A 172 -9.54 -20.90 4.27
CA PRO A 172 -8.74 -20.49 3.12
C PRO A 172 -9.59 -20.07 1.93
N ARG A 173 -9.18 -19.00 1.24
CA ARG A 173 -9.81 -18.58 -0.02
C ARG A 173 -9.62 -19.70 -1.04
N ARG A 174 -10.70 -20.18 -1.66
CA ARG A 174 -10.59 -21.10 -2.81
C ARG A 174 -10.13 -20.30 -4.03
N TYR A 175 -8.83 -20.29 -4.29
CA TYR A 175 -8.32 -19.81 -5.58
C TYR A 175 -8.66 -20.86 -6.64
N CYS A 176 -9.37 -20.48 -7.69
CA CYS A 176 -9.55 -21.33 -8.87
C CYS A 176 -8.21 -21.46 -9.61
N LEU A 177 -7.34 -22.35 -9.16
CA LEU A 177 -6.25 -22.87 -9.98
C LEU A 177 -6.88 -23.90 -10.93
N ARG A 178 -7.16 -23.54 -12.18
CA ARG A 178 -7.35 -24.56 -13.21
C ARG A 178 -6.00 -25.26 -13.37
N HIS A 179 -5.90 -26.46 -12.80
CA HIS A 179 -4.86 -27.42 -13.15
C HIS A 179 -4.92 -27.62 -14.68
N VAL A 180 -3.94 -27.09 -15.41
CA VAL A 180 -3.67 -27.57 -16.77
C VAL A 180 -2.77 -28.78 -16.59
N SER A 181 -3.39 -29.94 -16.41
CA SER A 181 -2.69 -31.21 -16.59
C SER A 181 -2.34 -31.33 -18.08
N TYR A 182 -1.10 -31.04 -18.44
CA TYR A 182 -0.54 -31.58 -19.68
C TYR A 182 -0.41 -33.09 -19.47
N LEU A 183 -1.35 -33.86 -20.01
CA LEU A 183 -1.08 -35.26 -20.34
C LEU A 183 -0.27 -35.25 -21.64
N LEU A 184 0.93 -35.80 -21.56
CA LEU A 184 1.74 -36.27 -22.68
C LEU A 184 0.96 -37.26 -23.54
#